data_AF-A0A0T7GE42-F1
#
_entry.id   AF-A0A0T7GE42-F1
#
_cell.length_a   1.000
_cell.length_b   1.000
_cell.length_c   1.000
_cell.angle_alpha   90.00
_cell.angle_beta   90.00
_cell.angle_gamma   90.00
#
_symmetry.space_group_name_H-M   'P 1'
#
loop_
_entity.id
_entity.type
_entity.pdbx_description
1 polymer ?
#
loop_
_entity_poly.entity_id
_entity_poly.type
_entity_poly.pdbx_seq_one_letter_code
_entity_poly.pdbx_strand_id
1 'polypeptide(L)'
;MVKLRLPFKKKLVSPYTALNELDRKIEKYLDYDNGFYVELGANNGIRQSNTYYFEKKRGWSGVLIEPSPNNFLECRRNRSEKNSIFCNACVSFDYPHKYVDMSYGNLMSVSTNVDLDLESVTDHLEQSRQFLKNQEATFEFGAVAKPLSTILEEAKAPALMDLLSLDVEGAEYEVLKGVDFDRHNFKFMVIECWKTERITSLLEAAGYVLEDQLSHHDYLFKLNRMPTV
;
A
#
# COMPACT_ATOMS: atom_id res chain seq x y z
N MET A 1 -33.00 41.42 24.91
CA MET A 1 -32.88 40.32 23.93
C MET A 1 -31.44 39.85 23.87
N VAL A 2 -31.11 38.73 24.52
CA VAL A 2 -29.78 38.12 24.46
C VAL A 2 -29.76 37.16 23.25
N LYS A 3 -28.97 37.48 22.21
CA LYS A 3 -28.74 36.56 21.10
C LYS A 3 -27.78 35.46 21.58
N LEU A 4 -28.30 34.27 21.88
CA LEU A 4 -27.47 33.08 22.03
C LEU A 4 -26.79 32.80 20.67
N ARG A 5 -25.47 32.94 20.62
CA ARG A 5 -24.65 32.39 19.53
C ARG A 5 -24.57 30.88 19.75
N LEU A 6 -25.15 30.10 18.85
CA LEU A 6 -24.91 28.66 18.78
C LEU A 6 -23.42 28.39 18.55
N PRO A 7 -22.79 27.45 19.27
CA PRO A 7 -21.40 27.11 19.05
C PRO A 7 -21.23 26.48 17.65
N PHE A 8 -20.22 26.95 16.91
CA PHE A 8 -19.78 26.34 15.66
C PHE A 8 -19.44 24.87 15.93
N LYS A 9 -20.25 23.94 15.42
CA LYS A 9 -19.86 22.52 15.34
C LYS A 9 -18.65 22.44 14.40
N LYS A 10 -17.44 22.29 14.95
CA LYS A 10 -16.29 21.82 14.17
C LYS A 10 -16.73 20.50 13.53
N LYS A 11 -16.86 20.47 12.20
CA LYS A 11 -17.03 19.21 11.45
C LYS A 11 -15.84 18.35 11.87
N LEU A 12 -16.08 17.25 12.58
CA LEU A 12 -15.04 16.24 12.79
C LEU A 12 -14.66 15.76 11.38
N VAL A 13 -13.43 16.08 10.97
CA VAL A 13 -12.87 15.49 9.76
C VAL A 13 -12.72 14.01 10.06
N SER A 14 -13.32 13.17 9.22
CA SER A 14 -13.19 11.72 9.32
C SER A 14 -11.70 11.36 9.35
N PRO A 15 -11.24 10.53 10.30
CA PRO A 15 -9.85 10.08 10.32
C PRO A 15 -9.56 9.03 9.23
N TYR A 16 -10.61 8.51 8.58
CA TYR A 16 -10.50 7.65 7.41
C TYR A 16 -10.09 8.47 6.19
N THR A 17 -9.07 8.00 5.49
CA THR A 17 -8.43 8.68 4.37
C THR A 17 -8.42 7.85 3.09
N ALA A 18 -8.71 6.56 3.20
CA ALA A 18 -8.67 5.63 2.08
C ALA A 18 -9.69 5.97 1.01
N LEU A 19 -9.36 5.63 -0.24
CA LEU A 19 -10.32 5.64 -1.34
C LEU A 19 -11.45 4.63 -1.03
N ASN A 20 -12.68 4.94 -1.46
CA ASN A 20 -13.84 4.04 -1.30
C ASN A 20 -14.13 3.54 0.13
N GLU A 21 -13.70 4.30 1.16
CA GLU A 21 -13.75 3.92 2.58
C GLU A 21 -13.09 2.56 2.86
N LEU A 22 -12.02 2.21 2.13
CA LEU A 22 -11.38 0.91 2.22
C LEU A 22 -10.83 0.62 3.63
N ASP A 23 -10.18 1.59 4.26
CA ASP A 23 -9.75 1.54 5.67
C ASP A 23 -10.88 1.17 6.64
N ARG A 24 -12.08 1.72 6.47
CA ARG A 24 -13.27 1.37 7.26
C ARG A 24 -13.77 -0.04 6.99
N LYS A 25 -13.62 -0.55 5.76
CA LYS A 25 -13.98 -1.94 5.43
C LYS A 25 -12.97 -2.93 6.01
N ILE A 26 -11.68 -2.60 5.94
CA ILE A 26 -10.57 -3.37 6.54
C ILE A 26 -10.74 -3.45 8.05
N GLU A 27 -11.10 -2.34 8.71
CA GLU A 27 -11.27 -2.29 10.17
C GLU A 27 -12.23 -3.35 10.72
N LYS A 28 -13.23 -3.79 9.94
CA LYS A 28 -14.16 -4.85 10.35
C LYS A 28 -13.45 -6.19 10.63
N TYR A 29 -12.31 -6.42 10.00
CA TYR A 29 -11.47 -7.61 10.17
C TYR A 29 -10.37 -7.42 11.22
N LEU A 30 -10.07 -6.16 11.56
CA LEU A 30 -8.93 -5.74 12.36
C LEU A 30 -9.36 -4.77 13.49
N ASP A 31 -10.48 -5.06 14.16
CA ASP A 31 -11.05 -4.22 15.24
C ASP A 31 -10.31 -4.41 16.57
N TYR A 32 -9.01 -4.06 16.57
CA TYR A 32 -8.16 -4.06 17.75
C TYR A 32 -7.05 -3.02 17.64
N ASP A 33 -6.45 -2.70 18.78
CA ASP A 33 -5.40 -1.70 18.89
C ASP A 33 -4.00 -2.32 18.83
N ASN A 34 -3.00 -1.49 18.52
CA ASN A 34 -1.57 -1.83 18.55
C ASN A 34 -1.14 -2.98 17.62
N GLY A 35 -1.75 -3.08 16.43
CA GLY A 35 -1.29 -3.99 15.37
C GLY A 35 -0.12 -3.42 14.54
N PHE A 36 0.32 -4.23 13.58
CA PHE A 36 1.41 -3.95 12.65
C PHE A 36 0.96 -4.04 11.19
N TYR A 37 1.19 -2.99 10.41
CA TYR A 37 0.85 -2.94 8.98
C TYR A 37 2.08 -2.82 8.07
N VAL A 38 1.90 -3.19 6.82
CA VAL A 38 2.80 -2.89 5.71
C VAL A 38 1.97 -2.26 4.60
N GLU A 39 2.38 -1.10 4.10
CA GLU A 39 1.68 -0.38 3.02
C GLU A 39 2.66 -0.07 1.89
N LEU A 40 2.40 -0.64 0.72
CA LEU A 40 3.04 -0.28 -0.55
C LEU A 40 2.08 0.64 -1.32
N GLY A 41 2.64 1.60 -2.07
CA GLY A 41 1.85 2.70 -2.64
C GLY A 41 1.52 3.75 -1.59
N ALA A 42 2.40 3.95 -0.60
CA ALA A 42 2.10 4.81 0.54
C ALA A 42 1.91 6.30 0.18
N ASN A 43 2.28 6.72 -1.04
CA ASN A 43 2.13 8.08 -1.54
C ASN A 43 2.70 9.10 -0.52
N ASN A 44 1.95 10.15 -0.17
CA ASN A 44 2.36 11.14 0.81
C ASN A 44 2.10 10.71 2.27
N GLY A 45 1.69 9.46 2.51
CA GLY A 45 1.36 8.89 3.81
C GLY A 45 -0.01 9.27 4.37
N ILE A 46 -0.81 10.09 3.69
CA ILE A 46 -2.15 10.50 4.18
C ILE A 46 -3.21 10.28 3.11
N ARG A 47 -3.05 10.91 1.95
CA ARG A 47 -4.06 10.92 0.89
C ARG A 47 -4.21 9.51 0.34
N GLN A 48 -5.42 8.97 0.45
CA GLN A 48 -5.76 7.60 0.05
C GLN A 48 -5.02 6.50 0.80
N SER A 49 -4.37 6.81 1.94
CA SER A 49 -3.72 5.77 2.75
C SER A 49 -4.75 4.87 3.40
N ASN A 50 -4.51 3.57 3.31
CA ASN A 50 -5.31 2.50 3.94
C ASN A 50 -4.93 2.28 5.41
N THR A 51 -3.77 2.78 5.85
CA THR A 51 -3.25 2.52 7.20
C THR A 51 -3.23 3.75 8.12
N TYR A 52 -3.44 4.95 7.58
CA TYR A 52 -3.37 6.19 8.35
C TYR A 52 -4.33 6.21 9.54
N TYR A 53 -5.55 5.71 9.32
CA TYR A 53 -6.54 5.54 10.39
C TYR A 53 -6.02 4.67 11.53
N PHE A 54 -5.45 3.50 11.22
CA PHE A 54 -4.93 2.54 12.19
C PHE A 54 -3.80 3.15 13.03
N GLU A 55 -2.88 3.90 12.41
CA GLU A 55 -1.85 4.62 13.16
C GLU A 55 -2.47 5.66 14.09
N LYS A 56 -3.31 6.56 13.56
CA LYS A 56 -3.77 7.73 14.32
C LYS A 56 -4.83 7.42 15.37
N LYS A 57 -5.60 6.33 15.20
CA LYS A 57 -6.74 6.00 16.06
C LYS A 57 -6.59 4.71 16.83
N ARG A 58 -5.86 3.73 16.29
CA ARG A 58 -5.70 2.40 16.88
C ARG A 58 -4.30 2.17 17.47
N GLY A 59 -3.40 3.14 17.33
CA GLY A 59 -2.04 3.07 17.88
C GLY A 59 -1.11 2.11 17.13
N TRP A 60 -1.47 1.73 15.90
CA TRP A 60 -0.67 0.83 15.08
C TRP A 60 0.62 1.52 14.59
N SER A 61 1.60 0.69 14.25
CA SER A 61 2.85 1.10 13.58
C SER A 61 3.15 0.14 12.43
N GLY A 62 4.07 0.49 11.55
CA GLY A 62 4.32 -0.37 10.40
C GLY A 62 5.46 0.04 9.50
N VAL A 63 5.44 -0.55 8.31
CA VAL A 63 6.35 -0.25 7.21
C VAL A 63 5.56 0.45 6.11
N LEU A 64 6.06 1.59 5.62
CA LEU A 64 5.50 2.29 4.45
C LEU A 64 6.55 2.33 3.35
N ILE A 65 6.15 2.03 2.11
CA ILE A 65 7.05 1.95 0.97
C ILE A 65 6.47 2.80 -0.16
N GLU A 66 7.27 3.74 -0.65
CA GLU A 66 6.90 4.65 -1.72
C GLU A 66 8.12 4.90 -2.62
N PRO A 67 8.10 4.51 -3.90
CA PRO A 67 9.26 4.66 -4.78
C PRO A 67 9.54 6.12 -5.18
N SER A 68 8.52 6.99 -5.27
CA SER A 68 8.69 8.38 -5.68
C SER A 68 9.37 9.21 -4.59
N PRO A 69 10.55 9.82 -4.84
CA PRO A 69 11.30 10.52 -3.81
C PRO A 69 10.53 11.67 -3.14
N ASN A 70 9.73 12.42 -3.91
CA ASN A 70 8.94 13.52 -3.33
C ASN A 70 7.81 13.01 -2.42
N ASN A 71 7.12 11.95 -2.83
CA ASN A 71 6.06 11.33 -2.02
C ASN A 71 6.65 10.67 -0.77
N PHE A 72 7.77 9.95 -0.90
CA PHE A 72 8.52 9.39 0.22
C PHE A 72 8.89 10.46 1.26
N LEU A 73 9.42 11.61 0.83
CA LEU A 73 9.77 12.69 1.74
C LEU A 73 8.54 13.27 2.45
N GLU A 74 7.42 13.42 1.74
CA GLU A 74 6.15 13.83 2.35
C GLU A 74 5.62 12.77 3.33
N CYS A 75 5.71 11.47 2.99
CA CYS A 75 5.34 10.37 3.87
C CYS A 75 6.15 10.43 5.19
N ARG A 76 7.46 10.65 5.10
CA ARG A 76 8.33 10.84 6.29
C ARG A 76 7.95 12.05 7.15
N ARG A 77 7.38 13.10 6.57
CA ARG A 77 6.90 14.28 7.30
C ARG A 77 5.56 14.04 7.96
N ASN A 78 4.71 13.22 7.34
CA ASN A 78 3.31 13.06 7.70
C ASN A 78 3.06 11.89 8.67
N ARG A 79 3.89 10.85 8.63
CA ARG A 79 3.78 9.65 9.47
C ARG A 79 4.68 9.74 10.70
N SER A 80 4.28 9.04 11.76
CA SER A 80 5.07 8.98 13.00
C SER A 80 6.41 8.25 12.79
N GLU A 81 7.42 8.63 13.59
CA GLU A 81 8.72 7.94 13.71
C GLU A 81 8.63 6.49 14.23
N LYS A 82 7.45 6.07 14.71
CA LYS A 82 7.18 4.66 15.03
C LYS A 82 7.14 3.77 13.78
N ASN A 83 7.02 4.36 12.60
CA ASN A 83 7.03 3.62 11.35
C ASN A 83 8.41 3.63 10.71
N SER A 84 8.74 2.54 10.04
CA SER A 84 9.86 2.50 9.10
C SER A 84 9.37 2.88 7.71
N ILE A 85 10.07 3.79 7.03
CA ILE A 85 9.61 4.35 5.75
C ILE A 85 10.74 4.20 4.73
N PHE A 86 10.44 3.60 3.58
CA PHE A 86 11.43 3.24 2.56
C PHE A 86 11.11 3.87 1.20
N CYS A 87 12.17 4.24 0.48
CA CYS A 87 12.10 4.83 -0.87
C CYS A 87 12.54 3.78 -1.90
N ASN A 88 11.67 2.80 -2.18
CA ASN A 88 12.01 1.62 -2.97
C ASN A 88 10.85 1.20 -3.86
N ALA A 89 11.16 0.60 -5.01
CA ALA A 89 10.20 -0.20 -5.78
C ALA A 89 10.38 -1.67 -5.36
N CYS A 90 9.30 -2.31 -4.94
CA CYS A 90 9.36 -3.73 -4.58
C CYS A 90 9.34 -4.60 -5.83
N VAL A 91 10.16 -5.64 -5.84
CA VAL A 91 10.36 -6.53 -7.00
C VAL A 91 10.47 -7.98 -6.56
N SER A 92 10.41 -8.90 -7.52
CA SER A 92 10.64 -10.32 -7.30
C SER A 92 12.09 -10.61 -6.88
N PHE A 93 12.32 -11.78 -6.26
CA PHE A 93 13.68 -12.21 -5.90
C PHE A 93 14.62 -12.40 -7.10
N ASP A 94 14.07 -12.70 -8.28
CA ASP A 94 14.83 -12.92 -9.52
C ASP A 94 14.99 -11.65 -10.37
N TYR A 95 14.53 -10.49 -9.90
CA TYR A 95 14.69 -9.23 -10.62
C TYR A 95 16.18 -8.85 -10.78
N PRO A 96 16.69 -8.70 -12.02
CA PRO A 96 18.13 -8.65 -12.27
C PRO A 96 18.73 -7.25 -12.19
N HIS A 97 17.91 -6.20 -12.10
CA HIS A 97 18.36 -4.81 -12.22
C HIS A 97 18.37 -4.10 -10.87
N LYS A 98 19.26 -3.12 -10.73
CA LYS A 98 19.35 -2.28 -9.52
C LYS A 98 18.19 -1.28 -9.41
N TYR A 99 17.61 -0.90 -10.53
CA TYR A 99 16.56 0.11 -10.61
C TYR A 99 15.35 -0.44 -11.36
N VAL A 100 14.16 0.00 -10.95
CA VAL A 100 12.90 -0.11 -11.71
C VAL A 100 12.68 1.24 -12.38
N ASP A 101 12.38 1.23 -13.67
CA ASP A 101 12.05 2.45 -14.39
C ASP A 101 10.62 2.85 -14.03
N MET A 102 10.44 4.09 -13.58
CA MET A 102 9.18 4.61 -13.08
C MET A 102 8.79 5.84 -13.89
N SER A 103 7.50 5.98 -14.14
CA SER A 103 6.89 7.21 -14.64
C SER A 103 6.03 7.82 -13.54
N TYR A 104 6.41 9.02 -13.08
CA TYR A 104 5.73 9.71 -12.00
C TYR A 104 4.39 10.30 -12.48
N GLY A 105 3.33 9.96 -11.75
CA GLY A 105 1.94 10.37 -12.01
C GLY A 105 1.17 10.76 -10.74
N ASN A 106 1.88 11.17 -9.68
CA ASN A 106 1.32 11.37 -8.33
C ASN A 106 0.66 10.08 -7.82
N LEU A 107 -0.67 10.02 -7.71
CA LEU A 107 -1.40 8.82 -7.29
C LEU A 107 -1.21 7.66 -8.25
N MET A 108 -1.03 7.95 -9.54
CA MET A 108 -0.93 6.96 -10.62
C MET A 108 0.52 6.79 -11.08
N SER A 109 1.46 6.72 -10.14
CA SER A 109 2.87 6.51 -10.48
C SER A 109 3.10 5.03 -10.76
N VAL A 110 3.57 4.72 -11.96
CA VAL A 110 3.61 3.34 -12.47
C VAL A 110 5.02 2.94 -12.90
N SER A 111 5.36 1.67 -12.76
CA SER A 111 6.57 1.12 -13.37
C SER A 111 6.43 1.05 -14.90
N THR A 112 7.51 1.04 -15.66
CA THR A 112 7.46 0.99 -17.14
C THR A 112 8.21 -0.18 -17.75
N ASN A 113 8.93 -0.96 -16.93
CA ASN A 113 9.79 -2.04 -17.39
C ASN A 113 9.55 -3.39 -16.66
N VAL A 114 8.41 -3.55 -16.02
CA VAL A 114 7.99 -4.79 -15.33
C VAL A 114 6.68 -5.33 -15.91
N ASP A 115 6.35 -6.59 -15.66
CA ASP A 115 5.05 -7.18 -16.01
C ASP A 115 3.96 -6.49 -15.18
N LEU A 116 3.05 -5.78 -15.84
CA LEU A 116 1.98 -5.02 -15.20
C LEU A 116 0.63 -5.58 -15.57
N ASP A 117 -0.26 -5.66 -14.60
CA ASP A 117 -1.65 -5.98 -14.83
C ASP A 117 -2.48 -4.74 -15.21
N LEU A 118 -2.03 -4.05 -16.27
CA LEU A 118 -2.71 -2.89 -16.85
C LEU A 118 -3.02 -3.15 -18.32
N GLU A 119 -4.16 -2.65 -18.80
CA GLU A 119 -4.50 -2.72 -20.23
C GLU A 119 -3.58 -1.85 -21.09
N SER A 120 -3.21 -0.67 -20.59
CA SER A 120 -2.40 0.31 -21.33
C SER A 120 -1.69 1.28 -20.37
N VAL A 121 -0.35 1.22 -20.34
CA VAL A 121 0.49 2.17 -19.59
C VAL A 121 0.31 3.59 -20.12
N THR A 122 0.12 3.76 -21.42
CA THR A 122 -0.07 5.09 -22.03
C THR A 122 -1.36 5.73 -21.55
N ASP A 123 -2.48 5.00 -21.55
CA ASP A 123 -3.76 5.55 -21.08
C ASP A 123 -3.73 5.83 -19.58
N HIS A 124 -3.06 4.97 -18.80
CA HIS A 124 -2.83 5.18 -17.37
C HIS A 124 -2.07 6.51 -17.12
N LEU A 125 -1.01 6.78 -17.90
CA LEU A 125 -0.25 8.02 -17.79
C LEU A 125 -1.04 9.26 -18.24
N GLU A 126 -1.90 9.15 -19.25
CA GLU A 126 -2.77 10.26 -19.63
C GLU A 126 -3.77 10.59 -18.51
N GLN A 127 -4.36 9.56 -17.89
CA GLN A 127 -5.27 9.72 -16.76
C GLN A 127 -4.57 10.28 -15.52
N SER A 128 -3.28 10.02 -15.31
CA SER A 128 -2.51 10.56 -14.18
C SER A 128 -2.55 12.10 -14.10
N ARG A 129 -2.70 12.78 -15.25
CA ARG A 129 -2.72 14.26 -15.33
C ARG A 129 -3.80 14.90 -14.48
N GLN A 130 -4.91 14.21 -14.20
CA GLN A 130 -5.99 14.73 -13.36
C GLN A 130 -5.61 14.80 -11.87
N PHE A 131 -4.58 14.04 -11.45
CA PHE A 131 -4.15 13.94 -10.06
C PHE A 131 -2.98 14.87 -9.72
N LEU A 132 -2.35 15.46 -10.73
CA LEU A 132 -1.27 16.43 -10.58
C LEU A 132 -1.79 17.72 -9.94
N LYS A 133 -1.00 18.30 -9.03
CA LYS A 133 -1.25 19.65 -8.51
C LYS A 133 -0.77 20.72 -9.49
N ASN A 134 -1.24 21.96 -9.32
CA ASN A 134 -0.71 23.11 -10.07
C ASN A 134 0.82 23.16 -9.94
N GLN A 135 1.52 23.05 -11.07
CA GLN A 135 2.99 22.99 -11.24
C GLN A 135 3.65 21.60 -11.08
N GLU A 136 2.92 20.53 -10.75
CA GLU A 136 3.47 19.18 -10.89
C GLU A 136 3.49 18.77 -12.37
N ALA A 137 4.53 18.03 -12.75
CA ALA A 137 4.69 17.46 -14.08
C ALA A 137 4.95 15.97 -13.96
N THR A 138 4.58 15.21 -14.98
CA THR A 138 5.02 13.82 -15.15
C THR A 138 6.50 13.80 -15.53
N PHE A 139 7.27 12.89 -14.96
CA PHE A 139 8.69 12.70 -15.29
C PHE A 139 9.11 11.26 -15.04
N GLU A 140 10.19 10.83 -15.67
CA GLU A 140 10.75 9.49 -15.50
C GLU A 140 11.88 9.49 -14.46
N PHE A 141 12.00 8.40 -13.71
CA PHE A 141 13.09 8.19 -12.75
C PHE A 141 13.34 6.70 -12.50
N GLY A 142 14.51 6.36 -11.97
CA GLY A 142 14.84 5.00 -11.53
C GLY A 142 14.67 4.84 -10.03
N ALA A 143 13.72 4.00 -9.60
CA ALA A 143 13.55 3.64 -8.19
C ALA A 143 14.46 2.47 -7.80
N VAL A 144 15.08 2.51 -6.61
CA VAL A 144 15.94 1.40 -6.17
C VAL A 144 15.08 0.16 -5.94
N ALA A 145 15.38 -0.89 -6.69
CA ALA A 145 14.70 -2.17 -6.64
C ALA A 145 15.10 -2.94 -5.37
N LYS A 146 14.12 -3.52 -4.67
CA LYS A 146 14.38 -4.36 -3.50
C LYS A 146 13.23 -5.36 -3.24
N PRO A 147 13.49 -6.64 -2.97
CA PRO A 147 12.43 -7.56 -2.54
C PRO A 147 11.78 -7.11 -1.25
N LEU A 148 10.46 -7.33 -1.11
CA LEU A 148 9.71 -6.91 0.07
C LEU A 148 10.27 -7.57 1.33
N SER A 149 10.64 -8.86 1.29
CA SER A 149 11.25 -9.53 2.45
C SER A 149 12.52 -8.84 2.95
N THR A 150 13.38 -8.34 2.06
CA THR A 150 14.59 -7.60 2.46
C THR A 150 14.22 -6.30 3.19
N ILE A 151 13.19 -5.58 2.74
CA ILE A 151 12.70 -4.38 3.43
C ILE A 151 12.16 -4.73 4.82
N LEU A 152 11.40 -5.81 4.93
CA LEU A 152 10.81 -6.25 6.20
C LEU A 152 11.88 -6.65 7.22
N GLU A 153 12.95 -7.30 6.78
CA GLU A 153 14.13 -7.61 7.60
C GLU A 153 14.85 -6.35 8.08
N GLU A 154 15.13 -5.41 7.17
CA GLU A 154 15.77 -4.12 7.50
C GLU A 154 14.93 -3.32 8.51
N ALA A 155 13.60 -3.36 8.36
CA ALA A 155 12.63 -2.73 9.25
C ALA A 155 12.48 -3.47 10.59
N LYS A 156 13.06 -4.68 10.73
CA LYS A 156 12.84 -5.59 11.86
C LYS A 156 11.34 -5.85 12.12
N ALA A 157 10.59 -6.02 11.03
CA ALA A 157 9.16 -6.30 11.10
C ALA A 157 8.91 -7.66 11.80
N PRO A 158 7.78 -7.81 12.51
CA PRO A 158 7.38 -9.11 13.06
C PRO A 158 7.26 -10.18 11.97
N ALA A 159 7.50 -11.44 12.32
CA ALA A 159 7.29 -12.56 11.40
C ALA A 159 5.82 -12.73 11.00
N LEU A 160 4.89 -12.40 11.91
CA LEU A 160 3.45 -12.33 11.63
C LEU A 160 2.97 -10.90 11.83
N MET A 161 2.59 -10.25 10.74
CA MET A 161 2.03 -8.90 10.69
C MET A 161 0.51 -8.97 10.52
N ASP A 162 -0.19 -7.90 10.85
CA ASP A 162 -1.65 -7.91 10.85
C ASP A 162 -2.24 -7.60 9.47
N LEU A 163 -1.62 -6.66 8.75
CA LEU A 163 -2.13 -6.17 7.46
C LEU A 163 -1.00 -5.94 6.46
N LEU A 164 -1.16 -6.45 5.24
CA LEU A 164 -0.52 -5.94 4.04
C LEU A 164 -1.54 -5.15 3.22
N SER A 165 -1.27 -3.89 2.92
CA SER A 165 -1.97 -3.10 1.90
C SER A 165 -1.04 -2.99 0.70
N LEU A 166 -1.43 -3.57 -0.42
CA LEU A 166 -0.64 -3.66 -1.63
C LEU A 166 -1.41 -3.05 -2.81
N ASP A 167 -1.01 -1.83 -3.15
CA ASP A 167 -1.49 -1.06 -4.29
C ASP A 167 -0.24 -0.44 -4.92
N VAL A 168 0.21 -0.99 -6.05
CA VAL A 168 1.44 -0.56 -6.76
C VAL A 168 1.18 -0.44 -8.25
N GLU A 169 -0.06 -0.10 -8.61
CA GLU A 169 -0.50 0.19 -9.97
C GLU A 169 -0.18 -0.92 -10.98
N GLY A 170 -0.45 -2.18 -10.62
CA GLY A 170 -0.37 -3.33 -11.51
C GLY A 170 0.85 -4.23 -11.32
N ALA A 171 1.82 -3.84 -10.47
CA ALA A 171 3.02 -4.63 -10.19
C ALA A 171 2.86 -5.63 -9.02
N GLU A 172 1.63 -5.86 -8.53
CA GLU A 172 1.36 -6.60 -7.29
C GLU A 172 1.88 -8.04 -7.36
N TYR A 173 1.70 -8.70 -8.50
CA TYR A 173 2.21 -10.06 -8.70
C TYR A 173 3.74 -10.14 -8.59
N GLU A 174 4.46 -9.15 -9.15
CA GLU A 174 5.92 -9.09 -9.09
C GLU A 174 6.41 -8.80 -7.67
N VAL A 175 5.71 -7.93 -6.93
CA VAL A 175 5.99 -7.67 -5.51
C VAL A 175 5.83 -8.95 -4.67
N LEU A 176 4.74 -9.70 -4.86
CA LEU A 176 4.47 -10.91 -4.09
C LEU A 176 5.51 -12.01 -4.32
N LYS A 177 6.10 -12.10 -5.53
CA LYS A 177 7.24 -12.98 -5.81
C LYS A 177 8.53 -12.57 -5.08
N GLY A 178 8.56 -11.38 -4.47
CA GLY A 178 9.64 -10.90 -3.61
C GLY A 178 9.39 -11.14 -2.12
N VAL A 179 8.41 -11.99 -1.78
CA VAL A 179 8.05 -12.35 -0.41
C VAL A 179 8.40 -13.80 -0.14
N ASP A 180 9.21 -14.01 0.89
CA ASP A 180 9.44 -15.30 1.54
C ASP A 180 8.34 -15.54 2.57
N PHE A 181 7.30 -16.28 2.17
CA PHE A 181 6.13 -16.57 3.00
C PHE A 181 6.42 -17.54 4.15
N ASP A 182 7.55 -18.25 4.14
CA ASP A 182 7.96 -19.07 5.28
C ASP A 182 8.47 -18.20 6.44
N ARG A 183 8.93 -16.99 6.14
CA ARG A 183 9.52 -16.06 7.12
C ARG A 183 8.65 -14.84 7.42
N HIS A 184 7.86 -14.40 6.44
CA HIS A 184 7.04 -13.20 6.54
C HIS A 184 5.59 -13.51 6.20
N ASN A 185 4.74 -13.45 7.22
CA ASN A 185 3.33 -13.74 7.10
C ASN A 185 2.50 -12.51 7.49
N PHE A 186 1.33 -12.40 6.88
CA PHE A 186 0.34 -11.38 7.13
C PHE A 186 -0.97 -12.06 7.49
N LYS A 187 -1.69 -11.61 8.53
CA LYS A 187 -3.02 -12.17 8.85
C LYS A 187 -3.99 -11.88 7.72
N PHE A 188 -3.94 -10.66 7.20
CA PHE A 188 -4.75 -10.20 6.08
C PHE A 188 -3.90 -9.44 5.06
N MET A 189 -4.25 -9.59 3.79
CA MET A 189 -3.70 -8.81 2.68
C MET A 189 -4.84 -8.19 1.90
N VAL A 190 -4.77 -6.88 1.65
CA VAL A 190 -5.65 -6.18 0.72
C VAL A 190 -4.82 -5.85 -0.49
N ILE A 191 -5.22 -6.36 -1.64
CA ILE A 191 -4.45 -6.27 -2.87
C ILE A 191 -5.34 -5.65 -3.94
N GLU A 192 -4.90 -4.51 -4.48
CA GLU A 192 -5.52 -3.91 -5.65
C GLU A 192 -5.04 -4.63 -6.91
N CYS A 193 -5.96 -5.24 -7.67
CA CYS A 193 -5.58 -5.88 -8.94
C CYS A 193 -6.76 -5.96 -9.92
N TRP A 194 -6.42 -6.09 -11.20
CA TRP A 194 -7.39 -6.17 -12.29
C TRP A 194 -7.75 -7.63 -12.63
N LYS A 195 -6.76 -8.53 -12.55
CA LYS A 195 -6.83 -9.97 -12.80
C LYS A 195 -6.34 -10.74 -11.58
N THR A 196 -7.27 -11.40 -10.92
CA THR A 196 -7.01 -12.07 -9.64
C THR A 196 -6.41 -13.46 -9.78
N GLU A 197 -6.43 -14.08 -10.96
CA GLU A 197 -6.15 -15.52 -11.11
C GLU A 197 -4.72 -15.89 -10.72
N ARG A 198 -3.72 -15.12 -11.20
CA ARG A 198 -2.30 -15.36 -10.90
C ARG A 198 -1.97 -15.05 -9.44
N ILE A 199 -2.53 -13.97 -8.89
CA ILE A 199 -2.33 -13.57 -7.48
C ILE A 199 -2.97 -14.62 -6.55
N THR A 200 -4.20 -15.03 -6.84
CA THR A 200 -4.91 -16.06 -6.05
C THR A 200 -4.14 -17.37 -6.06
N SER A 201 -3.69 -17.84 -7.23
CA SER A 201 -2.90 -19.08 -7.33
C SER A 201 -1.60 -19.04 -6.53
N LEU A 202 -0.89 -17.90 -6.57
CA LEU A 202 0.34 -17.69 -5.80
C LEU A 202 0.07 -17.70 -4.29
N LEU A 203 -0.98 -16.99 -3.86
CA LEU A 203 -1.34 -16.85 -2.45
C LEU A 203 -1.92 -18.14 -1.86
N GLU A 204 -2.71 -18.90 -2.62
CA GLU A 204 -3.18 -20.23 -2.23
C GLU A 204 -2.02 -21.19 -1.98
N ALA A 205 -0.99 -21.17 -2.84
CA ALA A 205 0.23 -21.94 -2.64
C ALA A 205 0.99 -21.52 -1.36
N ALA A 206 0.85 -20.26 -0.94
CA ALA A 206 1.42 -19.71 0.29
C ALA A 206 0.50 -19.85 1.53
N GLY A 207 -0.64 -20.55 1.44
CA GLY A 207 -1.53 -20.81 2.58
C GLY A 207 -2.61 -19.75 2.84
N TYR A 208 -2.82 -18.85 1.88
CA TYR A 208 -3.86 -17.81 1.93
C TYR A 208 -5.12 -18.23 1.18
N VAL A 209 -6.25 -17.65 1.55
CA VAL A 209 -7.52 -17.80 0.84
C VAL A 209 -8.15 -16.44 0.58
N LEU A 210 -8.86 -16.30 -0.53
CA LEU A 210 -9.68 -15.12 -0.79
C LEU A 210 -10.85 -15.09 0.21
N GLU A 211 -10.94 -14.03 1.02
CA GLU A 211 -11.93 -13.86 2.07
C GLU A 211 -13.08 -12.94 1.63
N ASP A 212 -12.77 -11.82 0.96
CA ASP A 212 -13.77 -10.81 0.56
C ASP A 212 -13.28 -9.96 -0.62
N GLN A 213 -14.20 -9.22 -1.26
CA GLN A 213 -13.89 -8.18 -2.24
C GLN A 213 -14.41 -6.84 -1.69
N LEU A 214 -13.48 -5.99 -1.27
CA LEU A 214 -13.79 -4.75 -0.54
C LEU A 214 -14.15 -3.59 -1.47
N SER A 215 -13.73 -3.63 -2.74
CA SER A 215 -14.10 -2.65 -3.77
C SER A 215 -14.05 -3.30 -5.17
N HIS A 216 -14.13 -2.51 -6.24
CA HIS A 216 -14.04 -3.06 -7.60
C HIS A 216 -12.73 -3.83 -7.85
N HIS A 217 -11.59 -3.30 -7.36
CA HIS A 217 -10.26 -3.89 -7.57
C HIS A 217 -9.59 -4.35 -6.27
N ASP A 218 -10.17 -4.06 -5.09
CA ASP A 218 -9.58 -4.42 -3.80
C ASP A 218 -10.06 -5.79 -3.32
N TYR A 219 -9.14 -6.76 -3.26
CA TYR A 219 -9.41 -8.12 -2.80
C TYR A 219 -8.72 -8.40 -1.46
N LEU A 220 -9.48 -8.93 -0.51
CA LEU A 220 -8.99 -9.29 0.82
C LEU A 220 -8.64 -10.79 0.85
N PHE A 221 -7.38 -11.09 1.10
CA PHE A 221 -6.89 -12.43 1.38
C PHE A 221 -6.61 -12.60 2.87
N LYS A 222 -6.81 -13.81 3.38
CA LYS A 222 -6.61 -14.17 4.78
C LYS A 222 -5.70 -15.37 4.88
N LEU A 223 -4.77 -15.35 5.85
CA LEU A 223 -3.96 -16.50 6.18
C LEU A 223 -4.85 -17.59 6.78
N ASN A 224 -4.98 -18.72 6.08
CA ASN A 224 -5.82 -19.84 6.52
C ASN A 224 -5.00 -20.89 7.28
N ARG A 225 -3.75 -21.11 6.86
CA ARG A 225 -2.80 -22.02 7.51
C ARG A 225 -1.40 -21.43 7.41
N MET A 226 -0.64 -21.50 8.50
CA MET A 226 0.81 -21.25 8.42
C MET A 226 1.41 -22.28 7.46
N PRO A 227 2.34 -21.89 6.57
CA PRO A 227 3.13 -22.83 5.78
C PRO A 227 3.69 -23.93 6.68
N THR A 228 3.61 -25.16 6.21
CA THR A 228 4.12 -26.31 6.97
C THR A 228 5.63 -26.32 6.76
N VAL A 229 6.39 -26.04 7.82
CA VAL A 229 7.86 -26.17 7.86
C VAL A 229 8.29 -27.58 7.44
#